data_AF-A0A679JF01-F1
#
_entry.id   AF-A0A679JF01-F1
#
_cell.length_a   1.000
_cell.length_b   1.000
_cell.length_c   1.000
_cell.angle_alpha   90.00
_cell.angle_beta   90.00
_cell.angle_gamma   90.00
#
_symmetry.space_group_name_H-M   'P 1'
#
loop_
_entity.id
_entity.type
_entity.pdbx_description
1 polymer ?
#
loop_
_entity_poly.entity_id
_entity_poly.type
_entity_poly.pdbx_seq_one_letter_code
_entity_poly.pdbx_strand_id
1 'polypeptide(L)'
;MNSTVALTQRQSLPAEQRSRSPLPNLEPFLAVERLSASCGRRLRRVSWPIVPMASSWREESPEEKAQADSAVRAALVEQESAWPTVEMTTGLIAEITAALDAPPSKSITQTAVALMLDTRTRLPPNPALFLEVATRDLLELGFQPAIVVAACEHLRREARFMPEIAEIIEACRAIQIRYRRLRIDAEAAIPILQRAAETLAVEGPLPGTGAREVRAIPHR
;
A
#
# COMPACT_ATOMS: atom_id res chain seq x y z
N MET A 1 59.27 22.53 -12.45
CA MET A 1 58.21 21.66 -11.90
C MET A 1 57.10 22.57 -11.41
N ASN A 2 55.95 22.61 -12.09
CA ASN A 2 54.68 23.15 -11.58
C ASN A 2 53.56 22.59 -12.47
N SER A 3 52.95 21.50 -12.00
CA SER A 3 51.82 20.85 -12.66
C SER A 3 50.55 21.67 -12.43
N THR A 4 50.01 22.21 -13.52
CA THR A 4 48.71 22.88 -13.54
C THR A 4 47.64 21.79 -13.66
N VAL A 5 46.85 21.60 -12.61
CA VAL A 5 45.74 20.64 -12.57
C VAL A 5 44.60 21.16 -13.46
N ALA A 6 44.21 20.34 -14.43
CA ALA A 6 43.12 20.60 -15.35
C ALA A 6 41.78 20.70 -14.61
N LEU A 7 41.09 21.82 -14.80
CA LEU A 7 39.68 21.98 -14.48
C LEU A 7 38.86 21.11 -15.42
N THR A 8 38.39 19.97 -14.93
CA THR A 8 37.43 19.11 -15.62
C THR A 8 36.13 19.90 -15.81
N GLN A 9 35.88 20.32 -17.06
CA GLN A 9 34.60 20.86 -17.51
C GLN A 9 33.47 19.91 -17.10
N ARG A 10 32.53 20.43 -16.31
CA ARG A 10 31.20 19.82 -16.18
C ARG A 10 30.56 19.85 -17.56
N GLN A 11 30.55 18.71 -18.26
CA GLN A 11 29.69 18.54 -19.42
C GLN A 11 28.25 18.52 -18.92
N SER A 12 27.63 19.69 -18.89
CA SER A 12 26.18 19.83 -18.86
C SER A 12 25.62 19.13 -20.09
N LEU A 13 24.62 18.27 -19.87
CA LEU A 13 23.85 17.63 -20.94
C LEU A 13 23.44 18.68 -21.98
N PRO A 14 23.60 18.40 -23.30
CA PRO A 14 23.23 19.34 -24.36
C PRO A 14 21.74 19.71 -24.23
N ALA A 15 21.47 21.01 -24.17
CA ALA A 15 20.18 21.59 -23.83
C ALA A 15 19.08 21.44 -24.93
N GLU A 16 19.39 20.78 -26.04
CA GLU A 16 18.64 20.89 -27.29
C GLU A 16 17.60 19.78 -27.57
N GLN A 17 17.32 18.90 -26.60
CA GLN A 17 16.19 17.97 -26.66
C GLN A 17 15.12 18.26 -25.60
N ARG A 18 14.87 19.53 -25.30
CA ARG A 18 13.65 19.95 -24.60
C ARG A 18 12.44 19.85 -25.54
N SER A 19 11.99 18.62 -25.77
CA SER A 19 10.65 18.34 -26.26
C SER A 19 9.65 19.09 -25.37
N ARG A 20 8.84 19.96 -25.99
CA ARG A 20 7.90 20.91 -25.36
C ARG A 20 6.65 20.24 -24.75
N SER A 21 6.66 18.93 -24.55
CA SER A 21 5.56 18.23 -23.92
C SER A 21 5.76 18.22 -22.40
N PRO A 22 4.74 18.58 -21.60
CA PRO A 22 4.83 18.44 -20.15
C PRO A 22 5.15 16.98 -19.82
N LEU A 23 6.09 16.76 -18.89
CA LEU A 23 6.40 15.43 -18.40
C LEU A 23 5.11 14.72 -17.96
N PRO A 24 4.94 13.43 -18.26
CA PRO A 24 3.77 12.68 -17.80
C PRO A 24 3.60 12.79 -16.29
N ASN A 25 2.38 13.05 -15.84
CA ASN A 25 2.07 13.06 -14.41
C ASN A 25 2.15 11.63 -13.85
N LEU A 26 3.07 11.39 -12.92
CA LEU A 26 3.26 10.07 -12.29
C LEU A 26 2.38 9.82 -11.06
N GLU A 27 1.76 10.87 -10.49
CA GLU A 27 0.93 10.76 -9.28
C GLU A 27 -0.21 9.73 -9.34
N PRO A 28 -0.92 9.55 -10.47
CA PRO A 28 -1.96 8.53 -10.56
C PRO A 28 -1.42 7.11 -10.35
N PHE A 29 -0.18 6.86 -10.78
CA PHE A 29 0.46 5.54 -10.68
C PHE A 29 0.93 5.20 -9.25
N LEU A 30 0.86 6.16 -8.33
CA LEU A 30 1.14 6.00 -6.90
C LEU A 30 -0.14 5.89 -6.05
N ALA A 31 -1.32 5.73 -6.66
CA ALA A 31 -2.58 5.57 -5.94
C ALA A 31 -2.55 4.35 -4.99
N VAL A 32 -2.05 3.21 -5.46
CA VAL A 32 -1.86 2.00 -4.63
C VAL A 32 -0.92 2.25 -3.45
N GLU A 33 0.16 3.01 -3.64
CA GLU A 33 1.08 3.35 -2.54
C GLU A 33 0.42 4.23 -1.48
N ARG A 34 -0.38 5.21 -1.90
CA ARG A 34 -1.12 6.09 -0.99
C ARG A 34 -2.17 5.32 -0.20
N LEU A 35 -2.98 4.50 -0.89
CA LEU A 35 -4.02 3.70 -0.25
C LEU A 35 -3.45 2.58 0.61
N SER A 36 -2.35 1.95 0.21
CA SER A 36 -1.69 0.94 1.05
C SER A 36 -1.05 1.54 2.29
N ALA A 37 -0.54 2.79 2.24
CA ALA A 37 -0.03 3.47 3.43
C ALA A 37 -1.15 3.79 4.45
N SER A 38 -2.36 4.13 3.98
CA SER A 38 -3.53 4.38 4.84
C SER A 38 -4.22 3.09 5.32
N CYS A 39 -4.35 2.08 4.45
CA CYS A 39 -5.13 0.88 4.69
C CYS A 39 -4.28 -0.32 5.16
N GLY A 40 -3.04 -0.46 4.68
CA GLY A 40 -2.22 -1.67 4.84
C GLY A 40 -1.87 -2.01 6.29
N ARG A 41 -1.63 -1.00 7.14
CA ARG A 41 -1.44 -1.22 8.59
C ARG A 41 -2.70 -1.69 9.30
N ARG A 42 -3.87 -1.28 8.79
CA ARG A 42 -5.18 -1.64 9.34
C ARG A 42 -5.61 -3.03 8.85
N LEU A 43 -5.37 -3.35 7.58
CA LEU A 43 -5.64 -4.67 7.00
C LEU A 43 -4.93 -5.81 7.73
N ARG A 44 -3.66 -5.63 8.13
CA ARG A 44 -2.93 -6.62 8.95
C ARG A 44 -3.54 -6.88 10.32
N ARG A 45 -4.44 -6.01 10.80
CA ARG A 45 -5.17 -6.19 12.06
C ARG A 45 -6.50 -6.90 11.88
N VAL A 46 -7.02 -6.95 10.65
CA VAL A 46 -8.24 -7.70 10.30
C VAL A 46 -7.97 -9.21 10.31
N SER A 47 -6.72 -9.64 10.12
CA SER A 47 -6.33 -11.06 10.17
C SER A 47 -6.15 -11.62 11.59
N TRP A 48 -6.45 -10.84 12.65
CA TRP A 48 -6.50 -11.40 14.00
C TRP A 48 -7.82 -12.16 14.14
N PRO A 49 -7.83 -13.39 14.68
CA PRO A 49 -9.08 -14.10 14.88
C PRO A 49 -9.85 -13.33 15.96
N ILE A 50 -10.78 -12.48 15.54
CA ILE A 50 -11.80 -11.96 16.44
C ILE A 50 -12.66 -13.15 16.79
N VAL A 51 -12.27 -13.74 17.92
CA VAL A 51 -13.00 -14.67 18.75
C VAL A 51 -13.15 -16.06 18.11
N PRO A 52 -12.80 -17.16 18.81
CA PRO A 52 -13.22 -18.49 18.37
C PRO A 52 -14.72 -18.41 18.14
N MET A 53 -15.18 -18.71 16.93
CA MET A 53 -16.61 -18.74 16.64
C MET A 53 -17.26 -19.60 17.73
N ALA A 54 -18.02 -18.94 18.60
CA ALA A 54 -18.78 -19.53 19.71
C ALA A 54 -19.95 -20.39 19.17
N SER A 55 -19.71 -21.09 18.06
CA SER A 55 -20.71 -21.82 17.31
C SER A 55 -20.25 -23.24 16.98
N SER A 56 -19.16 -23.73 17.55
CA SER A 56 -18.69 -25.10 17.27
C SER A 56 -18.74 -26.09 18.44
N TRP A 57 -19.06 -25.69 19.68
CA TRP A 57 -19.09 -26.66 20.77
C TRP A 57 -20.19 -26.38 21.82
N ARG A 58 -21.21 -27.26 21.80
CA ARG A 58 -22.22 -27.56 22.83
C ARG A 58 -23.50 -26.74 22.83
N GLU A 59 -24.51 -27.39 23.41
CA GLU A 59 -25.82 -26.90 23.82
C GLU A 59 -25.66 -25.69 24.77
N GLU A 60 -25.21 -24.56 24.24
CA GLU A 60 -25.16 -23.31 24.99
C GLU A 60 -26.58 -22.85 25.27
N SER A 61 -26.85 -22.54 26.53
CA SER A 61 -28.10 -21.92 26.93
C SER A 61 -28.27 -20.58 26.19
N PRO A 62 -29.51 -20.10 25.99
CA PRO A 62 -29.76 -18.79 25.38
C PRO A 62 -29.02 -17.63 26.08
N GLU A 63 -28.76 -17.76 27.39
CA GLU A 63 -28.02 -16.78 28.20
C GLU A 63 -26.53 -16.77 27.90
N GLU A 64 -25.90 -17.95 27.76
CA GLU A 64 -24.48 -18.07 27.40
C GLU A 64 -24.21 -17.51 25.99
N LYS A 65 -25.11 -17.81 25.05
CA LYS A 65 -25.05 -17.26 23.69
C LYS A 65 -25.16 -15.73 23.69
N ALA A 66 -26.11 -15.17 24.44
CA ALA A 66 -26.27 -13.73 24.56
C ALA A 66 -25.02 -13.07 25.17
N GLN A 67 -24.41 -13.69 26.17
CA GLN A 67 -23.18 -13.17 26.79
C GLN A 67 -21.97 -13.24 25.86
N ALA A 68 -21.83 -14.32 25.08
CA ALA A 68 -20.79 -14.46 24.06
C ALA A 68 -20.97 -13.41 22.94
N ASP A 69 -22.17 -13.25 22.39
CA ASP A 69 -22.49 -12.24 21.38
C ASP A 69 -22.20 -10.82 21.90
N SER A 70 -22.54 -10.57 23.17
CA SER A 70 -22.28 -9.30 23.85
C SER A 70 -20.78 -9.00 24.02
N ALA A 71 -19.96 -10.01 24.31
CA ALA A 71 -18.51 -9.88 24.42
C ALA A 71 -17.84 -9.67 23.06
N VAL A 72 -18.31 -10.37 22.02
CA VAL A 72 -17.88 -10.16 20.63
C VAL A 72 -18.16 -8.73 20.19
N ARG A 73 -19.36 -8.21 20.48
CA ARG A 73 -19.73 -6.83 20.15
C ARG A 73 -18.84 -5.80 20.86
N ALA A 74 -18.58 -5.99 22.15
CA ALA A 74 -17.67 -5.09 22.90
C ALA A 74 -16.26 -5.07 22.28
N ALA A 75 -15.72 -6.23 21.91
CA ALA A 75 -14.42 -6.33 21.25
C ALA A 75 -14.41 -5.69 19.85
N LEU A 76 -15.51 -5.80 19.10
CA LEU A 76 -15.65 -5.16 17.79
C LEU A 76 -15.70 -3.63 17.89
N VAL A 77 -16.44 -3.09 18.87
CA VAL A 77 -16.52 -1.63 19.10
C VAL A 77 -15.14 -1.06 19.46
N GLU A 78 -14.37 -1.76 20.30
CA GLU A 78 -13.00 -1.34 20.64
C GLU A 78 -12.08 -1.30 19.41
N GLN A 79 -12.30 -2.21 18.45
CA GLN A 79 -11.47 -2.36 17.25
C GLN A 79 -11.97 -1.57 16.03
N GLU A 80 -13.21 -1.05 16.05
CA GLU A 80 -13.84 -0.36 14.92
C GLU A 80 -12.99 0.80 14.37
N SER A 81 -12.43 1.62 15.27
CA SER A 81 -11.58 2.76 14.89
C SER A 81 -10.23 2.34 14.26
N ALA A 82 -9.78 1.11 14.52
CA ALA A 82 -8.51 0.59 14.05
C ALA A 82 -8.60 -0.13 12.70
N TRP A 83 -9.82 -0.44 12.24
CA TRP A 83 -10.07 -1.20 11.02
C TRP A 83 -10.24 -0.29 9.79
N PRO A 84 -9.94 -0.80 8.58
CA PRO A 84 -10.32 -0.11 7.35
C PRO A 84 -11.82 -0.30 7.11
N THR A 85 -12.47 0.68 6.46
CA THR A 85 -13.85 0.49 6.01
C THR A 85 -13.91 -0.48 4.83
N VAL A 86 -15.08 -1.07 4.60
CA VAL A 86 -15.34 -1.91 3.41
C VAL A 86 -15.06 -1.10 2.14
N GLU A 87 -15.58 0.12 2.04
CA GLU A 87 -15.38 1.02 0.90
C GLU A 87 -13.90 1.28 0.61
N MET A 88 -13.10 1.60 1.65
CA MET A 88 -11.65 1.82 1.51
C MET A 88 -10.93 0.55 1.02
N THR A 89 -11.36 -0.62 1.49
CA THR A 89 -10.77 -1.92 1.12
C THR A 89 -11.12 -2.28 -0.31
N THR A 90 -12.37 -2.09 -0.73
CA THR A 90 -12.82 -2.29 -2.11
C THR A 90 -12.11 -1.32 -3.07
N GLY A 91 -11.97 -0.05 -2.71
CA GLY A 91 -11.22 0.94 -3.49
C GLY A 91 -9.76 0.53 -3.68
N LEU A 92 -9.11 0.01 -2.63
CA LEU A 92 -7.74 -0.51 -2.73
C LEU A 92 -7.65 -1.70 -3.71
N ILE A 93 -8.60 -2.64 -3.69
CA ILE A 93 -8.61 -3.78 -4.62
C ILE A 93 -8.75 -3.29 -6.06
N ALA A 94 -9.64 -2.32 -6.31
CA ALA A 94 -9.85 -1.75 -7.64
C ALA A 94 -8.55 -1.11 -8.19
N GLU A 95 -7.88 -0.30 -7.37
CA GLU A 95 -6.61 0.34 -7.74
C GLU A 95 -5.47 -0.66 -7.97
N ILE A 96 -5.37 -1.70 -7.13
CA ILE A 96 -4.36 -2.75 -7.33
C ILE A 96 -4.63 -3.52 -8.63
N THR A 97 -5.91 -3.83 -8.90
CA THR A 97 -6.30 -4.55 -10.11
C THR A 97 -5.99 -3.73 -11.35
N ALA A 98 -6.38 -2.45 -11.37
CA ALA A 98 -6.03 -1.52 -12.44
C ALA A 98 -4.50 -1.41 -12.64
N ALA A 99 -3.73 -1.38 -11.55
CA ALA A 99 -2.28 -1.32 -11.58
C ALA A 99 -1.63 -2.59 -12.16
N LEU A 100 -2.19 -3.77 -11.89
CA LEU A 100 -1.68 -5.06 -12.36
C LEU A 100 -2.12 -5.40 -13.79
N ASP A 101 -3.28 -4.92 -14.21
CA ASP A 101 -3.85 -5.20 -15.53
C ASP A 101 -3.46 -4.17 -16.61
N ALA A 102 -2.92 -3.01 -16.20
CA ALA A 102 -2.47 -1.99 -17.13
C ALA A 102 -1.38 -2.50 -18.08
N PRO A 103 -1.44 -2.20 -19.39
CA PRO A 103 -0.37 -2.57 -20.31
C PRO A 103 0.91 -1.77 -20.00
N PRO A 104 2.11 -2.32 -20.31
CA PRO A 104 3.36 -1.59 -20.21
C PRO A 104 3.33 -0.29 -21.03
N SER A 105 3.95 0.77 -20.50
CA SER A 105 3.96 2.09 -21.17
C SER A 105 5.36 2.66 -21.24
N LYS A 106 5.87 2.78 -22.48
CA LYS A 106 7.22 3.32 -22.74
C LYS A 106 7.41 4.72 -22.17
N SER A 107 6.45 5.62 -22.38
CA SER A 107 6.58 7.01 -21.92
C SER A 107 6.63 7.12 -20.40
N ILE A 108 5.79 6.35 -19.69
CA ILE A 108 5.76 6.35 -18.22
C ILE A 108 7.01 5.71 -17.66
N THR A 109 7.44 4.55 -18.20
CA THR A 109 8.68 3.89 -17.81
C THR A 109 9.89 4.80 -17.98
N GLN A 110 10.04 5.43 -19.15
CA GLN A 110 11.12 6.39 -19.40
C GLN A 110 11.10 7.54 -18.40
N THR A 111 9.92 8.10 -18.12
CA THR A 111 9.77 9.22 -17.19
C THR A 111 10.14 8.80 -15.76
N ALA A 112 9.69 7.64 -15.30
CA ALA A 112 9.99 7.12 -13.97
C ALA A 112 11.49 6.87 -13.77
N VAL A 113 12.14 6.21 -14.74
CA VAL A 113 13.58 5.96 -14.70
C VAL A 113 14.36 7.28 -14.78
N ALA A 114 13.98 8.20 -15.66
CA ALA A 114 14.63 9.51 -15.77
C ALA A 114 14.54 10.31 -14.46
N LEU A 115 13.37 10.35 -13.81
CA LEU A 115 13.21 11.03 -12.52
C LEU A 115 14.03 10.36 -11.40
N MET A 116 14.12 9.03 -11.41
CA MET A 116 14.99 8.32 -10.47
C MET A 116 16.46 8.72 -10.67
N LEU A 117 16.92 8.83 -11.92
CA LEU A 117 18.28 9.25 -12.26
C LEU A 117 18.54 10.72 -11.88
N ASP A 118 17.58 11.62 -12.12
CA ASP A 118 17.71 13.07 -11.90
C ASP A 118 17.97 13.43 -10.42
N THR A 119 17.50 12.58 -9.50
CA THR A 119 17.75 12.76 -8.07
C THR A 119 19.13 12.30 -7.59
N ARG A 120 19.97 11.73 -8.47
CA ARG A 120 21.28 11.17 -8.10
C ARG A 120 22.38 12.21 -8.26
N THR A 121 23.28 12.24 -7.28
CA THR A 121 24.49 13.09 -7.32
C THR A 121 25.54 12.57 -8.30
N ARG A 122 25.57 11.26 -8.56
CA ARG A 122 26.44 10.62 -9.55
C ARG A 122 25.58 9.86 -10.55
N LEU A 123 25.71 10.22 -11.82
CA LEU A 123 25.02 9.58 -12.94
C LEU A 123 25.83 8.41 -13.50
N PRO A 124 25.22 7.52 -14.31
CA PRO A 124 25.96 6.48 -15.00
C PRO A 124 26.91 7.15 -16.02
N PRO A 125 27.99 6.47 -16.44
CA PRO A 125 28.92 7.02 -17.44
C PRO A 125 28.22 7.44 -18.75
N ASN A 126 27.15 6.74 -19.13
CA ASN A 126 26.29 7.10 -20.25
C ASN A 126 24.81 7.06 -19.82
N PRO A 127 24.25 8.18 -19.34
CA PRO A 127 22.87 8.23 -18.84
C PRO A 127 21.82 7.93 -19.92
N ALA A 128 22.08 8.34 -21.17
CA ALA A 128 21.16 8.12 -22.28
C ALA A 128 21.04 6.63 -22.62
N LEU A 129 22.18 5.95 -22.76
CA LEU A 129 22.21 4.51 -23.00
C LEU A 129 21.61 3.73 -21.83
N PHE A 130 21.90 4.14 -20.58
CA PHE A 130 21.31 3.53 -19.40
C PHE A 130 19.77 3.63 -19.43
N LEU A 131 19.23 4.82 -19.69
CA LEU A 131 17.79 5.04 -19.77
C LEU A 131 17.15 4.20 -20.88
N GLU A 132 17.77 4.11 -22.05
CA GLU A 132 17.30 3.33 -23.18
C GLU A 132 17.24 1.83 -22.84
N VAL A 133 18.36 1.27 -22.35
CA VAL A 133 18.46 -0.16 -21.99
C VAL A 133 17.51 -0.49 -20.85
N ALA A 134 17.49 0.29 -19.77
CA ALA A 134 16.59 0.06 -18.64
C ALA A 134 15.12 0.11 -19.08
N THR A 135 14.75 1.07 -19.94
CA THR A 135 13.39 1.16 -20.47
C THR A 135 13.04 -0.07 -21.29
N ARG A 136 13.91 -0.48 -22.22
CA ARG A 136 13.67 -1.64 -23.07
C ARG A 136 13.50 -2.90 -22.24
N ASP A 137 14.41 -3.18 -21.32
CA ASP A 137 14.40 -4.37 -20.50
C ASP A 137 13.13 -4.44 -19.63
N LEU A 138 12.69 -3.31 -19.05
CA LEU A 138 11.46 -3.25 -18.26
C LEU A 138 10.19 -3.48 -19.11
N LEU A 139 10.18 -3.01 -20.35
CA LEU A 139 9.07 -3.25 -21.29
C LEU A 139 9.04 -4.69 -21.80
N GLU A 140 10.20 -5.26 -22.13
CA GLU A 140 10.33 -6.65 -22.58
C GLU A 140 9.89 -7.64 -21.49
N LEU A 141 10.20 -7.33 -20.22
CA LEU A 141 9.73 -8.09 -19.06
C LEU A 141 8.25 -7.83 -18.72
N GLY A 142 7.60 -6.89 -19.40
CA GLY A 142 6.16 -6.65 -19.26
C GLY A 142 5.75 -5.95 -17.96
N PHE A 143 6.63 -5.15 -17.33
CA PHE A 143 6.27 -4.45 -16.10
C PHE A 143 5.25 -3.34 -16.34
N GLN A 144 4.22 -3.33 -15.49
CA GLN A 144 3.16 -2.34 -15.53
C GLN A 144 3.63 -0.96 -15.04
N PRO A 145 3.07 0.15 -15.55
CA PRO A 145 3.51 1.51 -15.20
C PRO A 145 3.51 1.81 -13.70
N ALA A 146 2.45 1.40 -12.99
CA ALA A 146 2.35 1.59 -11.53
C ALA A 146 3.45 0.87 -10.75
N ILE A 147 3.89 -0.29 -11.25
CA ILE A 147 4.96 -1.08 -10.64
C ILE A 147 6.31 -0.39 -10.86
N VAL A 148 6.58 0.04 -12.08
CA VAL A 148 7.82 0.74 -12.42
C VAL A 148 7.95 2.04 -11.65
N VAL A 149 6.88 2.84 -11.59
CA VAL A 149 6.85 4.11 -10.86
C VAL A 149 7.10 3.89 -9.36
N ALA A 150 6.40 2.95 -8.73
CA ALA A 150 6.60 2.64 -7.32
C ALA A 150 8.00 2.08 -7.02
N ALA A 151 8.55 1.24 -7.90
CA ALA A 151 9.91 0.71 -7.77
C ALA A 151 10.97 1.82 -7.89
N CYS A 152 10.82 2.72 -8.87
CA CYS A 152 11.71 3.86 -9.05
C CYS A 152 11.63 4.83 -7.85
N GLU A 153 10.44 5.10 -7.33
CA GLU A 153 10.24 5.90 -6.11
C GLU A 153 10.87 5.26 -4.87
N HIS A 154 10.74 3.94 -4.72
CA HIS A 154 11.36 3.21 -3.62
C HIS A 154 12.89 3.28 -3.69
N LEU A 155 13.48 2.97 -4.86
CA LEU A 155 14.93 3.06 -5.06
C LEU A 155 15.46 4.48 -4.88
N ARG A 156 14.69 5.49 -5.32
CA ARG A 156 15.02 6.91 -5.12
C ARG A 156 15.15 7.28 -3.64
N ARG A 157 14.34 6.69 -2.77
CA ARG A 157 14.33 6.97 -1.32
C ARG A 157 15.37 6.15 -0.56
N GLU A 158 15.61 4.91 -0.97
CA GLU A 158 16.34 3.94 -0.15
C GLU A 158 17.73 3.58 -0.67
N ALA A 159 17.95 3.60 -1.99
CA ALA A 159 19.24 3.21 -2.54
C ALA A 159 20.29 4.31 -2.31
N ARG A 160 21.40 3.94 -1.67
CA ARG A 160 22.51 4.87 -1.39
C ARG A 160 23.36 5.18 -2.63
N PHE A 161 23.47 4.22 -3.53
CA PHE A 161 24.26 4.31 -4.76
C PHE A 161 23.35 4.32 -6.00
N MET A 162 23.94 4.57 -7.17
CA MET A 162 23.21 4.47 -8.42
C MET A 162 22.79 3.01 -8.64
N PRO A 163 21.48 2.71 -8.73
CA PRO A 163 21.05 1.34 -8.91
C PRO A 163 21.46 0.80 -10.29
N GLU A 164 21.86 -0.46 -10.32
CA GLU A 164 22.02 -1.22 -11.56
C GLU A 164 20.66 -1.55 -12.17
N ILE A 165 20.61 -1.83 -13.48
CA ILE A 165 19.37 -2.21 -14.17
C ILE A 165 18.75 -3.46 -13.52
N ALA A 166 19.59 -4.41 -13.09
CA ALA A 166 19.16 -5.59 -12.34
C ALA A 166 18.45 -5.23 -11.03
N GLU A 167 18.93 -4.23 -10.28
CA GLU A 167 18.30 -3.78 -9.04
C GLU A 167 16.95 -3.10 -9.30
N ILE A 168 16.81 -2.38 -10.43
CA ILE A 168 15.52 -1.83 -10.86
C ILE A 168 14.52 -2.94 -11.16
N ILE A 169 14.96 -3.99 -11.86
CA ILE A 169 14.13 -5.17 -12.17
C ILE A 169 13.70 -5.88 -10.88
N GLU A 170 14.62 -6.12 -9.95
CA GLU A 170 14.31 -6.76 -8.67
C GLU A 170 13.34 -5.92 -7.84
N ALA A 171 13.50 -4.59 -7.82
CA ALA A 171 12.54 -3.70 -7.19
C ALA A 171 11.15 -3.81 -7.84
N CYS A 172 11.07 -3.87 -9.17
CA CYS A 172 9.79 -4.06 -9.87
C CYS A 172 9.12 -5.39 -9.50
N ARG A 173 9.89 -6.49 -9.45
CA ARG A 173 9.38 -7.81 -9.01
C ARG A 173 8.86 -7.77 -7.58
N ALA A 174 9.60 -7.14 -6.67
CA ALA A 174 9.20 -7.01 -5.27
C ALA A 174 7.89 -6.23 -5.13
N ILE A 175 7.72 -5.11 -5.86
CA ILE A 175 6.48 -4.33 -5.88
C ILE A 175 5.32 -5.16 -6.46
N GLN A 176 5.54 -5.88 -7.56
CA GLN A 176 4.50 -6.73 -8.16
C GLN A 176 4.01 -7.81 -7.19
N ILE A 177 4.93 -8.51 -6.52
CA ILE A 177 4.61 -9.51 -5.49
C ILE A 177 3.83 -8.87 -4.35
N ARG A 178 4.27 -7.68 -3.88
CA ARG A 178 3.60 -6.94 -2.82
C ARG A 178 2.16 -6.58 -3.20
N TYR A 179 1.92 -6.10 -4.41
CA TYR A 179 0.57 -5.76 -4.89
C TYR A 179 -0.33 -6.98 -4.94
N ARG A 180 0.15 -8.10 -5.49
CA ARG A 180 -0.61 -9.36 -5.52
C ARG A 180 -0.99 -9.82 -4.11
N ARG A 181 -0.03 -9.80 -3.18
CA ARG A 181 -0.29 -10.15 -1.78
C ARG A 181 -1.30 -9.21 -1.11
N LEU A 182 -1.13 -7.91 -1.32
CA LEU A 182 -2.03 -6.91 -0.75
C LEU A 182 -3.46 -7.07 -1.29
N ARG A 183 -3.64 -7.45 -2.57
CA ARG A 183 -4.94 -7.77 -3.13
C ARG A 183 -5.58 -8.95 -2.41
N ILE A 184 -4.85 -10.06 -2.26
CA ILE A 184 -5.33 -11.26 -1.56
C ILE A 184 -5.73 -10.93 -0.12
N ASP A 185 -4.88 -10.18 0.60
CA ASP A 185 -5.14 -9.77 1.98
C ASP A 185 -6.39 -8.87 2.07
N ALA A 186 -6.59 -7.96 1.11
CA ALA A 186 -7.76 -7.09 1.05
C ALA A 186 -9.05 -7.85 0.69
N GLU A 187 -8.99 -8.78 -0.27
CA GLU A 187 -10.11 -9.65 -0.65
C GLU A 187 -10.57 -10.52 0.53
N ALA A 188 -9.62 -11.08 1.28
CA ALA A 188 -9.91 -11.87 2.47
C ALA A 188 -10.50 -11.04 3.62
N ALA A 189 -10.17 -9.74 3.70
CA ALA A 189 -10.65 -8.85 4.75
C ALA A 189 -12.12 -8.40 4.57
N ILE A 190 -12.60 -8.26 3.33
CA ILE A 190 -13.96 -7.79 3.04
C ILE A 190 -15.06 -8.56 3.80
N PRO A 191 -15.15 -9.89 3.73
CA PRO A 191 -16.22 -10.62 4.41
C PRO A 191 -16.15 -10.48 5.93
N ILE A 192 -14.95 -10.33 6.49
CA ILE A 192 -14.74 -10.10 7.94
C ILE A 192 -15.31 -8.74 8.33
N LEU A 193 -14.98 -7.70 7.56
CA LEU A 193 -15.46 -6.33 7.81
C LEU A 193 -16.97 -6.21 7.64
N GLN A 194 -17.55 -6.86 6.62
CA GLN A 194 -19.00 -6.89 6.40
C GLN A 194 -19.72 -7.53 7.57
N ARG A 195 -19.26 -8.71 8.01
CA ARG A 195 -19.86 -9.42 9.14
C ARG A 195 -19.76 -8.63 10.44
N ALA A 196 -18.64 -7.95 10.67
CA ALA A 196 -18.50 -7.08 11.82
C ALA A 196 -19.44 -5.88 11.77
N ALA A 197 -19.58 -5.24 10.62
CA ALA A 197 -20.54 -4.14 10.43
C ALA A 197 -21.98 -4.61 10.67
N GLU A 198 -22.36 -5.78 10.17
CA GLU A 198 -23.66 -6.41 10.46
C GLU A 198 -23.85 -6.65 11.97
N THR A 199 -22.83 -7.21 12.63
CA THR A 199 -22.86 -7.51 14.08
C THR A 199 -22.98 -6.24 14.92
N LEU A 200 -22.38 -5.14 14.48
CA LEU A 200 -22.52 -3.83 15.12
C LEU A 200 -23.90 -3.21 14.88
N ALA A 201 -24.49 -3.41 13.69
CA ALA A 201 -25.80 -2.86 13.31
C ALA A 201 -27.02 -3.50 14.01
N VAL A 202 -26.91 -4.73 14.52
CA VAL A 202 -28.02 -5.41 15.24
C VAL A 202 -28.31 -4.69 16.56
N GLU A 203 -29.36 -3.90 16.70
CA GLU A 203 -29.66 -3.24 17.98
C GLU A 203 -29.84 -4.25 19.13
N GLY A 204 -29.07 -4.09 20.21
CA GLY A 204 -29.13 -4.93 21.41
C GLY A 204 -28.31 -4.33 22.56
N PRO A 205 -28.68 -4.58 23.83
CA PRO A 205 -27.97 -3.99 24.96
C PRO A 205 -26.51 -4.46 24.98
N LEU A 206 -25.59 -3.50 24.96
CA LEU A 206 -24.18 -3.76 25.26
C LEU A 206 -24.04 -4.20 26.72
N PRO A 207 -23.12 -5.10 27.05
CA PRO A 207 -22.95 -5.56 28.42
C PRO A 207 -22.37 -4.40 29.22
N GLY A 208 -23.12 -3.89 30.20
CA GLY A 208 -22.59 -2.94 31.18
C GLY A 208 -23.07 -1.49 31.07
N THR A 209 -23.96 -1.13 30.14
CA THR A 209 -24.75 0.12 30.26
C THR A 209 -26.01 -0.06 31.12
N GLY A 210 -25.98 -1.03 32.04
CA GLY A 210 -26.88 -1.02 33.17
C GLY A 210 -26.51 0.20 34.01
N ALA A 211 -27.35 1.23 33.94
CA ALA A 211 -27.38 2.29 34.93
C ALA A 211 -27.25 1.61 36.30
N ARG A 212 -26.17 1.91 37.03
CA ARG A 212 -26.10 1.65 38.46
C ARG A 212 -27.28 2.41 39.05
N GLU A 213 -28.41 1.74 39.23
CA GLU A 213 -29.42 2.18 40.19
C GLU A 213 -28.70 2.23 41.53
N VAL A 214 -28.30 3.44 41.91
CA VAL A 214 -27.91 3.76 43.27
C VAL A 214 -29.17 3.55 44.10
N ARG A 215 -29.37 2.33 44.60
CA ARG A 215 -30.36 2.08 45.64
C ARG A 215 -29.99 2.97 46.82
N ALA A 216 -30.74 4.04 47.01
CA ALA A 216 -30.67 4.87 48.19
C ALA A 216 -30.86 3.96 49.40
N ILE A 217 -29.83 3.90 50.25
CA ILE A 217 -29.88 3.26 51.55
C ILE A 217 -30.77 4.14 52.44
N PRO A 218 -31.92 3.66 52.96
CA PRO A 218 -32.70 4.45 53.89
C PRO A 218 -31.96 4.48 55.23
N HIS A 219 -31.51 5.66 55.63
CA HIS A 219 -31.04 5.92 56.99
C HIS A 219 -32.23 5.76 57.96
N ARG A 220 -32.08 4.85 58.92
CA ARG A 220 -32.81 4.87 60.20
C ARG A 220 -31.89 5.41 61.28
#